data_AF-A0A644Z7U4-F1
#
_entry.id   AF-A0A644Z7U4-F1
#
_cell.length_a   1.000
_cell.length_b   1.000
_cell.length_c   1.000
_cell.angle_alpha   90.00
_cell.angle_beta   90.00
_cell.angle_gamma   90.00
#
_symmetry.space_group_name_H-M   'P 1'
#
loop_
_entity.id
_entity.type
_entity.pdbx_description
1 polymer ?
#
loop_
_entity_poly.entity_id
_entity_poly.type
_entity_poly.pdbx_seq_one_letter_code
_entity_poly.pdbx_strand_id
1 'polypeptide(L)' 'MKNKDLVYKLYYNSNIIVNRLFWGYFLLIVIYRFFISEDIPLLLSYLFFMLLGIYLGYKLARKAYDYLKANQEEK' A
#
# COMPACT_ATOMS: atom_id res chain seq x y z
N MET A 1 -2.33 -12.44 -25.07
CA MET A 1 -1.89 -11.03 -24.85
C MET A 1 -2.90 -10.19 -24.08
N LYS A 2 -4.21 -10.21 -24.37
CA LYS A 2 -5.25 -9.44 -23.63
C LYS A 2 -5.27 -9.62 -22.10
N ASN A 3 -5.15 -10.86 -21.60
CA ASN A 3 -5.23 -11.11 -20.15
C ASN A 3 -4.00 -10.60 -19.38
N LYS A 4 -2.81 -10.57 -19.99
CA LYS A 4 -1.59 -10.07 -19.34
C LYS A 4 -1.65 -8.56 -19.11
N ASP A 5 -2.18 -7.81 -20.09
CA ASP A 5 -2.35 -6.35 -19.97
C ASP A 5 -3.37 -5.99 -18.88
N LEU A 6 -4.45 -6.76 -18.77
CA LEU A 6 -5.50 -6.56 -17.76
C LEU A 6 -4.98 -6.83 -16.34
N VAL A 7 -4.23 -7.92 -16.15
CA VAL A 7 -3.56 -8.23 -14.88
C VAL A 7 -2.56 -7.13 -14.51
N TYR A 8 -1.78 -6.64 -15.46
CA TYR A 8 -0.83 -5.56 -15.22
C TYR A 8 -1.52 -4.24 -14.82
N LYS A 9 -2.61 -3.87 -15.49
CA LYS A 9 -3.42 -2.69 -15.12
C LYS A 9 -4.05 -2.82 -13.74
N LEU A 10 -4.62 -3.98 -13.42
CA LEU A 10 -5.17 -4.23 -12.08
C LEU A 10 -4.06 -4.11 -11.02
N TYR A 11 -2.92 -4.74 -11.26
CA TYR A 11 -1.77 -4.68 -10.37
C TYR A 11 -1.26 -3.24 -10.15
N TYR A 12 -1.11 -2.48 -11.23
CA TYR A 12 -0.67 -1.08 -11.19
C TYR A 12 -1.69 -0.17 -10.48
N ASN A 13 -2.98 -0.36 -10.76
CA ASN A 13 -4.04 0.41 -10.09
C ASN A 13 -4.11 0.08 -8.60
N SER A 14 -3.96 -1.20 -8.22
CA SER A 14 -3.88 -1.61 -6.81
C SER A 14 -2.72 -0.93 -6.09
N ASN A 15 -1.55 -0.76 -6.72
CA ASN A 15 -0.44 0.00 -6.14
C ASN A 15 -0.84 1.43 -5.79
N ILE A 16 -1.45 2.13 -6.75
CA ILE A 16 -1.85 3.53 -6.58
C ILE A 16 -2.90 3.65 -5.49
N ILE A 17 -3.87 2.75 -5.47
CA ILE A 17 -4.95 2.73 -4.48
C ILE A 17 -4.39 2.48 -3.08
N VAL A 18 -3.58 1.44 -2.88
CA VAL A 18 -2.99 1.11 -1.57
C VAL A 18 -2.11 2.26 -1.07
N ASN A 19 -1.28 2.84 -1.94
CA ASN A 19 -0.42 3.96 -1.58
C ASN A 19 -1.24 5.21 -1.19
N ARG A 20 -2.26 5.58 -1.97
CA ARG A 20 -3.11 6.74 -1.67
C ARG A 20 -3.95 6.52 -0.41
N LEU A 21 -4.50 5.33 -0.21
CA LEU A 21 -5.26 4.98 0.99
C LEU A 21 -4.40 5.08 2.24
N PHE A 22 -3.20 4.48 2.23
CA PHE A 22 -2.31 4.52 3.37
C PHE A 22 -1.89 5.96 3.72
N TRP A 23 -1.40 6.73 2.74
CA TRP A 23 -0.95 8.10 2.98
C TRP A 23 -2.08 9.06 3.34
N GLY A 24 -3.24 8.91 2.69
CA GLY A 24 -4.43 9.69 3.03
C GLY A 24 -4.89 9.41 4.45
N TYR A 25 -4.95 8.14 4.84
CA TYR A 25 -5.30 7.74 6.20
C TYR A 25 -4.28 8.21 7.24
N PHE A 26 -2.98 8.09 6.94
CA PHE A 26 -1.91 8.57 7.81
C PHE A 26 -2.02 10.07 8.05
N LEU A 27 -2.24 10.86 6.99
CA LEU A 27 -2.41 12.30 7.10
C LEU A 27 -3.65 12.67 7.92
N LEU A 28 -4.76 11.92 7.78
CA LEU A 28 -5.94 12.09 8.61
C LEU A 28 -5.66 11.79 10.09
N ILE A 29 -4.91 10.75 10.42
CA ILE A 29 -4.49 10.48 11.81
C ILE A 29 -3.64 11.60 12.37
N VAL A 30 -2.68 12.10 11.58
CA VAL A 30 -1.82 13.21 11.99
C VAL A 30 -2.68 14.44 12.30
N ILE A 31 -3.56 14.83 11.38
CA ILE A 31 -4.48 15.97 11.62
C ILE A 31 -5.35 15.72 12.85
N TYR A 32 -5.94 14.53 12.99
CA TYR A 32 -6.75 14.19 14.15
C TYR A 32 -5.98 14.39 15.47
N ARG A 33 -4.73 13.92 15.51
CA ARG A 33 -3.91 14.04 16.72
C ARG A 33 -3.52 15.48 17.05
N PHE A 34 -3.24 16.30 16.04
CA PHE A 34 -2.83 17.69 16.26
C PHE A 34 -3.99 18.65 16.54
N PHE A 35 -5.18 18.39 15.98
CA PHE A 35 -6.31 19.34 16.01
C PHE A 35 -7.50 18.90 16.86
N ILE A 36 -7.68 17.60 17.12
CA ILE A 36 -8.90 17.08 17.75
C ILE A 36 -8.61 16.50 19.14
N SER A 37 -7.67 15.58 19.25
CA SER A 37 -7.39 14.86 20.51
C SER A 37 -5.94 14.42 20.58
N GLU A 38 -5.31 14.60 21.74
CA GLU A 38 -3.93 14.14 21.98
C GLU A 38 -3.81 12.60 21.90
N ASP A 39 -4.88 11.92 22.34
CA ASP A 39 -5.02 10.47 22.30
C ASP A 39 -5.64 10.00 20.99
N ILE A 40 -5.02 8.98 20.38
CA ILE A 40 -5.57 8.30 19.20
C ILE A 40 -6.49 7.17 19.68
N PRO A 41 -7.76 7.13 19.21
CA PRO A 41 -8.66 6.03 19.53
C PRO A 41 -8.07 4.68 19.13
N LEU A 42 -8.26 3.69 19.99
CA LEU A 42 -7.70 2.35 19.83
C LEU A 42 -8.08 1.71 18.49
N LEU A 43 -9.31 1.94 18.01
CA LEU A 43 -9.78 1.54 16.69
C LEU A 43 -8.95 2.13 15.54
N LEU A 44 -8.63 3.42 15.60
CA LEU A 44 -7.82 4.09 14.58
C LEU A 44 -6.39 3.54 14.58
N SER A 45 -5.85 3.23 15.76
CA SER A 45 -4.52 2.61 15.86
C SER A 45 -4.48 1.21 15.22
N TYR A 46 -5.49 0.36 15.44
CA TYR A 46 -5.57 -0.94 14.77
C TYR A 46 -5.72 -0.81 13.26
N LEU A 47 -6.57 0.11 12.80
CA LEU A 47 -6.75 0.36 11.38
C LEU A 47 -5.44 0.86 10.73
N PHE A 48 -4.65 1.67 11.45
CA PHE A 48 -3.31 2.06 11.02
C PHE A 48 -2.40 0.85 10.81
N PHE A 49 -2.28 -0.04 11.80
CA PHE A 49 -1.43 -1.23 11.68
C PHE A 49 -1.89 -2.18 10.57
N MET A 50 -3.19 -2.32 10.38
CA MET A 50 -3.76 -3.09 9.27
C MET A 50 -3.35 -2.50 7.91
N LEU A 51 -3.53 -1.20 7.73
CA LEU A 51 -3.17 -0.50 6.49
C LEU A 51 -1.66 -0.50 6.27
N LEU A 52 -0.86 -0.36 7.33
CA LEU A 52 0.59 -0.47 7.29
C LEU A 52 1.02 -1.87 6.82
N GLY A 53 0.40 -2.93 7.35
CA GLY A 53 0.66 -4.30 6.94
C GLY A 53 0.37 -4.52 5.45
N ILE A 54 -0.76 -4.02 4.96
CA ILE A 54 -1.12 -4.09 3.53
C ILE A 54 -0.12 -3.28 2.69
N TYR A 55 0.24 -2.08 3.12
CA TYR A 55 1.19 -1.21 2.43
C TYR A 55 2.57 -1.88 2.29
N LEU A 56 3.11 -2.40 3.40
CA LEU A 56 4.40 -3.09 3.42
C LEU A 56 4.36 -4.40 2.64
N GLY A 57 3.33 -5.22 2.85
CA GLY A 57 3.14 -6.50 2.16
C GLY A 57 3.08 -6.30 0.64
N TYR A 58 2.33 -5.31 0.18
CA TYR A 58 2.28 -4.97 -1.24
C TYR A 58 3.64 -4.51 -1.78
N LYS A 59 4.33 -3.61 -1.07
CA LYS A 59 5.66 -3.09 -1.47
C LYS A 59 6.70 -4.20 -1.54
N LEU A 60 6.64 -5.17 -0.64
CA LEU A 60 7.48 -6.36 -0.63
C LEU A 60 7.18 -7.26 -1.84
N ALA A 61 5.89 -7.57 -2.08
CA ALA A 61 5.47 -8.38 -3.21
C ALA A 61 5.90 -7.77 -4.55
N ARG A 62 5.87 -6.44 -4.66
CA ARG A 62 6.38 -5.72 -5.83
C ARG A 62 7.88 -5.85 -6.01
N LYS A 63 8.67 -5.62 -4.96
CA LYS A 63 10.12 -5.82 -5.03
C LYS A 63 10.48 -7.26 -5.42
N ALA A 64 9.75 -8.25 -4.91
CA ALA A 64 9.95 -9.64 -5.28
C ALA A 64 9.62 -9.89 -6.76
N TYR A 65 8.52 -9.31 -7.26
CA TYR A 65 8.14 -9.41 -8.68
C TYR A 65 9.17 -8.74 -9.60
N ASP A 66 9.59 -7.52 -9.28
CA ASP A 66 10.56 -6.76 -10.07
C ASP A 66 11.92 -7.48 -10.10
N TYR A 67 12.35 -8.06 -8.95
CA TYR A 67 13.55 -8.88 -8.88
C TYR A 67 13.46 -10.15 -9.73
N LEU A 68 12.36 -10.90 -9.64
CA LEU A 68 12.14 -12.10 -10.44
C LEU A 68 12.13 -11.79 -11.94
N LYS A 69 11.50 -10.68 -12.34
CA LYS A 69 11.45 -10.27 -13.74
C LYS A 69 12.83 -9.90 -14.27
N ALA A 70 13.61 -9.11 -13.53
CA ALA A 70 14.96 -8.70 -13.94
C ALA A 70 15.91 -9.90 -14.11
N ASN A 71 15.79 -10.93 -13.27
CA ASN A 71 16.64 -12.12 -13.32
C ASN A 71 16.11 -13.23 -14.26
N GLN A 72 14.92 -13.07 -14.85
CA GLN A 72 14.38 -13.97 -15.88
C GLN A 72 14.77 -13.53 -17.31
N GLU A 73 15.08 -12.25 -17.52
CA GLU A 73 15.54 -11.72 -18.82
C GLU A 73 17.05 -11.96 -19.06
N GLU A 74 17.80 -12.40 -18.05
CA GLU A 74 19.22 -12.78 -18.16
C GLU A 74 19.47 -14.26 -18.55
N LYS A 75 18.42 -15.08 -18.70
CA LYS A 75 18.49 -16.48 -19.16
C LYS A 75 17.85 -16.64 -20.53
#